data_AF-A0A4U2YTV0-F1
#
_entry.id   AF-A0A4U2YTV0-F1
#
_cell.length_a   1.000
_cell.length_b   1.000
_cell.length_c   1.000
_cell.angle_alpha   90.00
_cell.angle_beta   90.00
_cell.angle_gamma   90.00
#
_symmetry.space_group_name_H-M   'P 1'
#
loop_
_entity.id
_entity.type
_entity.pdbx_description
1 polymer ?
#
loop_
_entity_poly.entity_id
_entity_poly.type
_entity_poly.pdbx_seq_one_letter_code
_entity_poly.pdbx_strand_id
1 'polypeptide(L)'
;MKRTSTWASRLTALSTTAIALLLLQRLTHPLTSSSVVLVVAIAVAGIGAAVKMTLHNCFESHLMVSLVAGATLVGTLLSVTLGLPGAERADLGPVHGALIALPVVALGLQNADARLQRRLRGERSRRTYAS
;
A
#
# COMPACT_ATOMS: atom_id res chain seq x y z
N MET A 1 -14.00 16.43 -4.90
CA MET A 1 -12.98 17.49 -4.74
C MET A 1 -11.61 16.92 -5.06
N LYS A 2 -10.97 17.39 -6.13
CA LYS A 2 -9.64 16.93 -6.56
C LYS A 2 -8.59 17.51 -5.59
N ARG A 3 -7.86 16.68 -4.85
CA ARG A 3 -6.73 17.15 -4.03
C ARG A 3 -5.56 17.48 -4.94
N THR A 4 -4.84 18.56 -4.64
CA THR A 4 -3.57 18.86 -5.30
C THR A 4 -2.60 17.69 -5.11
N SER A 5 -1.93 17.28 -6.19
CA SER A 5 -0.92 16.21 -6.17
C SER A 5 0.24 16.65 -5.28
N THR A 6 0.38 16.05 -4.10
CA THR A 6 1.53 16.26 -3.22
C THR A 6 2.64 15.26 -3.56
N TRP A 7 3.90 15.60 -3.26
CA TRP A 7 5.02 14.64 -3.41
C TRP A 7 4.77 13.33 -2.63
N ALA A 8 4.10 13.42 -1.48
CA ALA A 8 3.67 12.27 -0.71
C ALA A 8 2.74 11.32 -1.50
N SER A 9 1.79 11.85 -2.29
CA SER A 9 0.89 11.01 -3.09
C SER A 9 1.62 10.24 -4.19
N ARG A 10 2.64 10.86 -4.79
CA ARG A 10 3.51 10.22 -5.80
C ARG A 10 4.36 9.10 -5.19
N LEU A 11 4.96 9.35 -4.02
CA LEU A 11 5.73 8.33 -3.30
C LEU A 11 4.85 7.16 -2.86
N THR A 12 3.63 7.42 -2.37
CA THR A 12 2.70 6.35 -2.04
C THR A 12 2.31 5.54 -3.28
N ALA A 13 2.02 6.19 -4.41
CA ALA A 13 1.73 5.50 -5.66
C ALA A 13 2.91 4.61 -6.08
N LEU A 14 4.14 5.15 -6.10
CA LEU A 14 5.34 4.38 -6.42
C LEU A 14 5.54 3.17 -5.49
N SER A 15 5.36 3.35 -4.18
CA SER A 15 5.47 2.25 -3.22
C SER A 15 4.44 1.15 -3.48
N THR A 16 3.20 1.52 -3.85
CA THR A 16 2.16 0.54 -4.19
C THR A 16 2.42 -0.17 -5.50
N THR A 17 2.96 0.52 -6.51
CA THR A 17 3.39 -0.12 -7.75
C THR A 17 4.53 -1.10 -7.49
N ALA A 18 5.50 -0.72 -6.65
CA ALA A 18 6.60 -1.61 -6.27
C ALA A 18 6.09 -2.87 -5.54
N ILE A 19 5.13 -2.73 -4.61
CA ILE A 19 4.48 -3.87 -3.96
C ILE A 19 3.83 -4.79 -5.01
N ALA A 20 3.06 -4.24 -5.96
CA ALA A 20 2.39 -5.04 -6.98
C ALA A 20 3.40 -5.79 -7.88
N LEU A 21 4.50 -5.15 -8.25
CA LEU A 21 5.57 -5.79 -9.03
C LEU A 21 6.27 -6.91 -8.26
N LEU A 22 6.56 -6.70 -6.97
CA LEU A 22 7.14 -7.75 -6.12
C LEU A 22 6.19 -8.94 -5.94
N LEU A 23 4.88 -8.69 -5.83
CA LEU A 23 3.86 -9.73 -5.80
C LEU A 23 3.80 -10.51 -7.13
N LEU A 24 3.87 -9.81 -8.26
CA LEU A 24 3.96 -10.44 -9.59
C LEU A 24 5.23 -11.25 -9.76
N GLN A 25 6.39 -10.75 -9.30
CA GLN A 25 7.64 -11.49 -9.29
C GLN A 25 7.51 -12.79 -8.48
N ARG A 26 6.74 -12.79 -7.38
CA ARG A 26 6.53 -13.98 -6.57
C ARG A 26 5.86 -15.13 -7.35
N LEU A 27 5.15 -14.84 -8.44
CA LEU A 27 4.55 -15.84 -9.32
C LEU A 27 5.58 -16.69 -10.08
N THR A 28 6.86 -16.30 -10.11
CA THR A 28 7.93 -17.12 -10.70
C THR A 28 8.33 -18.29 -9.80
N HIS A 29 7.85 -18.33 -8.57
CA HIS A 29 8.09 -19.42 -7.63
C HIS A 29 6.90 -20.40 -7.57
N PRO A 30 7.15 -21.67 -7.22
CA PRO A 30 6.09 -22.66 -7.09
C PRO A 30 5.11 -22.24 -5.99
N LEU A 31 3.89 -21.90 -6.39
CA LEU A 31 2.80 -21.49 -5.52
C LEU A 31 1.62 -22.44 -5.71
N THR A 32 0.83 -22.64 -4.66
CA THR A 32 -0.46 -23.34 -4.78
C THR A 32 -1.44 -22.50 -5.61
N SER A 33 -2.30 -23.14 -6.39
CA SER A 33 -3.25 -22.46 -7.29
C SER A 33 -4.10 -21.41 -6.58
N SER A 34 -4.53 -21.70 -5.35
CA SER A 34 -5.29 -20.79 -4.48
C SER A 34 -4.50 -19.52 -4.13
N SER A 35 -3.19 -19.66 -3.87
CA SER A 35 -2.30 -18.55 -3.55
C SER A 35 -2.03 -17.67 -4.76
N VAL A 36 -1.93 -18.27 -5.96
CA VAL A 36 -1.75 -17.54 -7.21
C VAL A 36 -2.91 -16.57 -7.45
N VAL A 37 -4.15 -17.05 -7.32
CA VAL A 37 -5.35 -16.20 -7.52
C VAL A 37 -5.35 -15.02 -6.55
N LEU A 38 -5.04 -15.25 -5.27
CA LEU A 38 -4.97 -14.19 -4.27
C LEU A 38 -3.87 -13.17 -4.58
N VAL A 39 -2.67 -13.63 -4.92
CA VAL A 39 -1.52 -12.77 -5.27
C VAL A 39 -1.84 -11.90 -6.48
N VAL A 40 -2.42 -12.50 -7.53
CA VAL A 40 -2.82 -11.78 -8.74
C VAL A 40 -3.92 -10.76 -8.42
N ALA A 41 -4.93 -11.13 -7.64
CA ALA A 41 -6.00 -10.22 -7.25
C ALA A 41 -5.46 -9.00 -6.48
N ILE A 42 -4.55 -9.21 -5.52
CA ILE A 42 -3.92 -8.13 -4.75
C ILE A 42 -3.02 -7.28 -5.66
N ALA A 43 -2.26 -7.88 -6.58
CA ALA A 43 -1.40 -7.15 -7.51
C ALA A 43 -2.23 -6.26 -8.45
N VAL A 44 -3.31 -6.79 -9.03
CA VAL A 44 -4.24 -6.02 -9.89
C VAL A 44 -4.91 -4.91 -9.10
N ALA A 45 -5.38 -5.18 -7.88
CA ALA A 45 -5.93 -4.16 -7.00
C ALA A 45 -4.90 -3.08 -6.64
N GLY A 46 -3.64 -3.45 -6.42
CA GLY A 46 -2.54 -2.54 -6.16
C GLY A 46 -2.23 -1.61 -7.33
N ILE A 47 -2.18 -2.15 -8.56
CA ILE A 47 -2.02 -1.36 -9.79
C ILE A 47 -3.21 -0.41 -9.97
N GLY A 48 -4.44 -0.91 -9.81
CA GLY A 48 -5.65 -0.10 -9.90
C GLY A 48 -5.67 1.02 -8.86
N ALA A 49 -5.24 0.73 -7.63
CA ALA A 49 -5.11 1.72 -6.56
C ALA A 49 -4.07 2.78 -6.91
N ALA A 50 -2.90 2.39 -7.41
CA ALA A 50 -1.84 3.32 -7.82
C ALA A 50 -2.30 4.26 -8.96
N VAL A 51 -2.94 3.71 -9.99
CA VAL A 51 -3.51 4.50 -11.10
C VAL A 51 -4.61 5.43 -10.61
N LYS A 52 -5.51 4.96 -9.74
CA LYS A 52 -6.57 5.80 -9.18
C LYS A 52 -6.02 6.91 -8.28
N MET A 53 -4.94 6.63 -7.54
CA MET A 53 -4.24 7.59 -6.71
C MET A 53 -3.60 8.70 -7.54
N THR A 54 -3.00 8.38 -8.70
CA THR A 54 -2.41 9.39 -9.59
C THR A 54 -3.46 10.23 -10.31
N LEU A 55 -4.60 9.64 -10.70
CA LEU A 55 -5.66 10.35 -11.42
C LEU A 55 -6.53 11.24 -10.53
N HIS A 56 -6.93 10.76 -9.36
CA HIS A 56 -8.01 11.36 -8.58
C HIS A 56 -7.64 11.72 -7.14
N ASN A 57 -6.58 11.14 -6.58
CA ASN A 57 -6.08 11.38 -5.21
C ASN A 57 -7.22 11.55 -4.18
N CYS A 58 -8.18 10.63 -4.22
CA CYS A 58 -9.40 10.64 -3.42
C CYS A 58 -9.23 9.79 -2.15
N PHE A 59 -10.14 9.97 -1.17
CA PHE A 59 -10.21 9.11 0.01
C PHE A 59 -10.31 7.61 -0.35
N GLU A 60 -11.08 7.31 -1.39
CA GLU A 60 -11.26 5.94 -1.88
C GLU A 60 -9.95 5.29 -2.34
N SER A 61 -9.07 6.04 -3.04
CA SER A 61 -7.76 5.52 -3.42
C SER A 61 -6.86 5.33 -2.20
N HIS A 62 -6.93 6.19 -1.18
CA HIS A 62 -6.19 5.97 0.05
C HIS A 62 -6.63 4.68 0.75
N LEU A 63 -7.94 4.44 0.84
CA LEU A 63 -8.52 3.24 1.46
C LEU A 63 -8.08 1.97 0.72
N MET A 64 -8.10 1.98 -0.62
CA MET A 64 -7.61 0.87 -1.43
C MET A 64 -6.13 0.60 -1.20
N VAL A 65 -5.30 1.65 -1.15
CA VAL A 65 -3.87 1.50 -0.85
C VAL A 65 -3.65 0.94 0.56
N SER A 66 -4.39 1.41 1.56
CA SER A 66 -4.28 0.87 2.93
C SER A 66 -4.69 -0.60 2.99
N LEU A 67 -5.71 -0.99 2.22
CA LEU A 67 -6.18 -2.38 2.14
C LEU A 67 -5.14 -3.28 1.46
N VAL A 68 -4.58 -2.86 0.33
CA VAL A 68 -3.51 -3.60 -0.38
C VAL A 68 -2.26 -3.70 0.49
N ALA A 69 -1.82 -2.60 1.12
CA ALA A 69 -0.68 -2.58 2.02
C ALA A 69 -0.90 -3.50 3.24
N GLY A 70 -2.08 -3.42 3.87
CA GLY A 70 -2.45 -4.26 5.01
C GLY A 70 -2.50 -5.75 4.65
N ALA A 71 -3.18 -6.09 3.54
CA ALA A 71 -3.25 -7.47 3.06
C ALA A 71 -1.88 -8.03 2.72
N THR A 72 -1.02 -7.23 2.07
CA THR A 72 0.36 -7.62 1.75
C THR A 72 1.18 -7.84 3.01
N LEU A 73 1.11 -6.93 3.98
CA LEU A 73 1.84 -7.02 5.24
C LEU A 73 1.42 -8.27 6.02
N VAL A 74 0.11 -8.46 6.23
CA VAL A 74 -0.44 -9.60 6.96
C VAL A 74 -0.11 -10.91 6.24
N GLY A 75 -0.30 -10.98 4.92
CA GLY A 75 0.02 -12.16 4.13
C GLY A 75 1.52 -12.51 4.17
N THR A 76 2.40 -11.50 4.14
CA THR A 76 3.85 -11.71 4.23
C THR A 76 4.24 -12.18 5.64
N LEU A 77 3.70 -11.56 6.69
CA LEU A 77 3.97 -11.98 8.07
C LEU A 77 3.47 -13.39 8.37
N LEU A 78 2.27 -13.76 7.91
CA LEU A 78 1.75 -15.11 8.04
C LEU A 78 2.63 -16.13 7.29
N SER A 79 3.06 -15.78 6.08
CA SER A 79 3.93 -16.63 5.26
C SER A 79 5.29 -16.91 5.91
N VAL A 80 5.82 -15.99 6.70
CA VAL A 80 7.12 -16.13 7.39
C VAL A 80 6.96 -16.77 8.76
N THR A 81 5.90 -16.45 9.51
CA THR A 81 5.74 -16.91 10.91
C THR A 81 5.04 -18.26 11.02
N LEU A 82 3.89 -18.42 10.35
CA LEU A 82 3.06 -19.62 10.46
C LEU A 82 3.28 -20.57 9.28
N GLY A 83 3.72 -20.05 8.13
CA GLY A 83 3.69 -20.76 6.86
C GLY A 83 2.30 -20.73 6.24
N LEU A 84 2.21 -20.96 4.93
CA LEU A 84 0.92 -21.03 4.23
C LEU A 84 0.41 -22.48 4.28
N PRO A 85 -0.92 -22.71 4.35
CA PRO A 85 -1.46 -24.07 4.32
C PRO A 85 -1.04 -24.77 3.01
N GLY A 86 -0.31 -25.88 3.14
CA GLY A 86 0.22 -26.64 2.01
C GLY A 86 1.56 -26.13 1.45
N ALA A 87 2.25 -25.23 2.14
CA ALA A 87 3.60 -24.79 1.79
C ALA A 87 4.52 -24.74 3.03
N GLU A 88 5.81 -24.92 2.82
CA GLU A 88 6.81 -24.73 3.86
C GLU A 88 6.90 -23.26 4.30
N ARG A 89 7.43 -23.02 5.51
CA ARG A 89 7.70 -21.66 5.98
C ARG A 89 8.68 -20.98 5.01
N ALA A 90 8.36 -19.75 4.64
CA ALA A 90 9.26 -18.97 3.83
C ALA A 90 10.38 -18.41 4.70
N ASP A 91 11.63 -18.61 4.27
CA ASP A 91 12.77 -17.94 4.88
C ASP A 91 12.68 -16.44 4.71
N LEU A 92 13.26 -15.70 5.66
CA LEU A 92 13.29 -14.24 5.66
C LEU A 92 14.29 -13.74 4.61
N GLY A 93 13.88 -13.77 3.34
CA GLY A 93 14.66 -13.26 2.23
C GLY A 93 14.53 -11.74 2.04
N PRO A 94 15.38 -11.15 1.18
CA PRO A 94 15.33 -9.71 0.88
C PRO A 94 13.98 -9.28 0.29
N VAL A 95 13.30 -10.17 -0.45
CA VAL A 95 11.97 -9.91 -1.02
C VAL A 95 10.91 -9.79 0.07
N HIS A 96 10.90 -10.69 1.06
CA HIS A 96 9.97 -10.61 2.20
C HIS A 96 10.26 -9.38 3.06
N GLY A 97 11.53 -9.04 3.25
CA GLY A 97 11.93 -7.79 3.91
C GLY A 97 11.35 -6.56 3.20
N ALA A 98 11.46 -6.51 1.86
CA ALA A 98 10.87 -5.43 1.07
C ALA A 98 9.33 -5.41 1.14
N LEU A 99 8.68 -6.58 1.09
CA LEU A 99 7.22 -6.72 1.21
C LEU A 99 6.69 -6.39 2.61
N ILE A 100 7.54 -6.34 3.64
CA ILE A 100 7.20 -5.83 4.98
C ILE A 100 7.47 -4.32 5.04
N ALA A 101 8.64 -3.88 4.59
CA ALA A 101 9.05 -2.48 4.69
C ALA A 101 8.19 -1.54 3.83
N LEU A 102 7.88 -1.92 2.57
CA LEU A 102 7.14 -1.07 1.65
C LEU A 102 5.71 -0.74 2.12
N PRO A 103 4.89 -1.70 2.59
CA PRO A 103 3.59 -1.39 3.19
C PRO A 103 3.69 -0.47 4.40
N VAL A 104 4.68 -0.68 5.28
CA VAL A 104 4.89 0.17 6.46
C VAL A 104 5.21 1.61 6.03
N VAL A 105 6.09 1.78 5.04
CA VAL A 105 6.41 3.09 4.47
C VAL A 105 5.18 3.72 3.82
N ALA A 106 4.42 2.97 3.02
CA ALA A 106 3.21 3.46 2.36
C ALA A 106 2.17 3.97 3.38
N LEU A 107 1.89 3.18 4.41
CA LEU A 107 0.98 3.55 5.50
C LEU A 107 1.52 4.72 6.33
N GLY A 108 2.82 4.76 6.57
CA GLY A 108 3.50 5.87 7.25
C GLY A 108 3.36 7.18 6.49
N LEU A 109 3.61 7.17 5.18
CA LEU A 109 3.45 8.33 4.30
C LEU A 109 2.00 8.80 4.23
N GLN A 110 1.03 7.88 4.15
CA GLN A 110 -0.39 8.22 4.19
C GLN A 110 -0.78 8.90 5.51
N ASN A 111 -0.30 8.38 6.65
CA ASN A 111 -0.54 8.98 7.95
C ASN A 111 0.12 10.36 8.10
N ALA A 112 1.33 10.53 7.57
CA ALA A 112 2.03 11.82 7.55
C ALA A 112 1.26 12.87 6.72
N ASP A 113 0.81 12.51 5.51
CA ASP A 113 0.01 13.38 4.65
C ASP A 113 -1.33 13.76 5.31
N ALA A 114 -2.01 12.79 5.93
CA ALA A 114 -3.24 13.04 6.68
C ALA A 114 -3.03 14.01 7.86
N ARG A 115 -1.92 13.86 8.61
CA ARG A 115 -1.56 14.76 9.71
C ARG A 115 -1.25 16.17 9.20
N LEU A 116 -0.47 16.30 8.12
CA LEU A 116 -0.13 17.59 7.53
C LEU A 116 -1.38 18.36 7.08
N GLN A 117 -2.31 17.68 6.42
CA GLN A 117 -3.55 18.31 5.96
C GLN A 117 -4.48 18.73 7.10
N ARG A 118 -4.53 17.96 8.21
CA ARG A 118 -5.27 18.37 9.41
C ARG A 118 -4.72 19.67 9.99
N ARG A 119 -3.38 19.84 10.02
CA ARG A 119 -2.73 21.08 10.47
C ARG A 119 -3.11 22.27 9.57
N LEU A 120 -2.99 22.11 8.25
CA LEU A 120 -3.32 23.16 7.29
C LEU A 120 -4.80 23.59 7.34
N ARG A 121 -5.73 22.66 7.57
CA ARG A 121 -7.15 22.99 7.76
C ARG A 121 -7.40 23.79 9.03
N GLY A 122 -6.73 23.46 10.13
CA GLY A 122 -6.82 24.21 11.38
C GLY A 122 -6.35 25.66 11.25
N GLU A 123 -5.26 25.89 10.53
CA GLU A 123 -4.75 27.24 10.27
C GLU A 123 -5.70 28.09 9.41
N ARG A 124 -6.31 27.51 8.38
CA ARG A 124 -7.32 28.21 7.56
C ARG A 124 -8.54 28.61 8.38
N SER A 125 -9.04 27.69 9.21
CA SER A 125 -10.21 27.99 10.05
C SER A 125 -9.94 29.13 11.01
N ARG A 126 -8.73 29.21 11.61
CA ARG A 126 -8.34 30.33 12.48
C ARG A 126 -8.30 31.67 11.75
N ARG A 127 -7.83 31.72 10.50
CA ARG A 127 -7.78 32.97 9.71
C ARG A 127 -9.17 33.51 9.39
N THR A 128 -10.15 32.65 9.13
CA THR A 128 -11.52 33.07 8.78
C THR A 128 -12.27 33.73 9.95
N TYR A 129 -11.91 33.44 11.21
CA TYR A 129 -12.52 34.06 12.39
C TYR A 129 -11.73 35.28 12.91
N ALA A 130 -10.59 35.60 12.31
CA ALA A 130 -9.75 36.74 12.70
C ALA A 130 -10.01 38.00 11.85
N SER A 131 -11.00 37.95 10.95
CA SER A 131 -11.47 39.05 10.09
C SER A 131 -12.90 39.41 10.45
#